data_AF-A0A537FGD7-F1
#
_entry.id   AF-A0A537FGD7-F1
#
_cell.length_a   1.000
_cell.length_b   1.000
_cell.length_c   1.000
_cell.angle_alpha   90.00
_cell.angle_beta   90.00
_cell.angle_gamma   90.00
#
_symmetry.space_group_name_H-M   'P 1'
#
loop_
_entity.id
_entity.type
_entity.pdbx_description
1 polymer ?
#
loop_
_entity_poly.entity_id
_entity_poly.type
_entity_poly.pdbx_seq_one_letter_code
_entity_poly.pdbx_strand_id
1 'polypeptide(L)'
;FYTAKGLSQDEAEKIVEKISTNKAKFLEDILMHELHVHETKLENPIKMGGVIGLSFLVGALIPLTPFILLPTKNSSILAAALISPLFLFGVGVWRGRIVGRKFWRSGLETLIIGVAASAVLYLIGTALVFV
;
A
#
# COMPACT_ATOMS: atom_id res chain seq x y z
N PHE A 1 27.41 11.15 16.12
CA PHE A 1 27.11 10.12 15.11
C PHE A 1 28.37 9.46 14.57
N TYR A 2 29.26 10.21 13.90
CA TYR A 2 30.49 9.67 13.30
C TYR A 2 31.42 8.99 14.32
N THR A 3 31.59 9.58 15.50
CA THR A 3 32.31 8.95 16.63
C THR A 3 31.68 7.64 17.08
N ALA A 4 30.35 7.57 17.14
CA ALA A 4 29.60 6.35 17.46
C ALA A 4 29.72 5.25 16.37
N LYS A 5 30.10 5.62 15.15
CA LYS A 5 30.46 4.69 14.07
C LYS A 5 31.91 4.19 14.15
N GLY A 6 32.70 4.62 15.15
CA GLY A 6 34.08 4.17 15.37
C GLY A 6 35.16 5.07 14.78
N LEU A 7 34.80 6.27 14.28
CA LEU A 7 35.77 7.28 13.84
C LEU A 7 36.40 7.99 15.05
N SER A 8 37.68 8.34 14.95
CA SER A 8 38.32 9.22 15.93
C SER A 8 37.69 10.61 15.91
N GLN A 9 37.89 11.37 16.99
CA GLN A 9 37.31 12.72 17.11
C GLN A 9 37.79 13.65 15.99
N ASP A 10 39.10 13.62 15.68
CA ASP A 10 39.70 14.43 14.62
C ASP A 10 39.16 14.05 13.22
N GLU A 11 38.92 12.76 12.96
CA GLU A 11 38.32 12.30 11.70
C GLU A 11 36.87 12.74 11.58
N ALA A 12 36.09 12.64 12.66
CA ALA A 12 34.71 13.07 12.71
C ALA A 12 34.57 14.58 12.47
N GLU A 13 35.43 15.40 13.09
CA GLU A 13 35.43 16.86 12.88
C GLU A 13 35.74 17.23 11.43
N LYS A 14 36.76 16.61 10.82
CA LYS A 14 37.08 16.85 9.40
C LYS A 14 35.93 16.48 8.45
N ILE A 15 35.22 15.40 8.74
CA ILE A 15 34.05 14.98 7.94
C ILE A 15 32.94 16.02 8.07
N VAL A 16 32.61 16.44 9.29
CA VAL A 16 31.56 17.44 9.53
C VAL A 16 31.92 18.78 8.89
N GLU A 17 33.16 19.24 9.02
CA GLU A 17 33.64 20.47 8.37
C GLU A 17 33.50 20.40 6.83
N LYS A 18 33.87 19.25 6.24
CA LYS A 18 33.76 19.08 4.79
C LYS A 18 32.31 19.00 4.30
N ILE A 19 31.45 18.27 5.00
CA ILE A 19 30.04 18.10 4.62
C ILE A 19 29.26 19.40 4.84
N SER A 20 29.51 20.11 5.95
CA SER A 20 28.87 21.39 6.28
C SER A 20 29.15 22.50 5.26
N THR A 21 30.23 22.38 4.48
CA THR A 21 30.51 23.30 3.36
C THR A 21 29.39 23.29 2.31
N ASN A 22 28.66 22.18 2.18
CA ASN A 22 27.48 22.07 1.32
C ASN A 22 26.23 21.90 2.18
N LYS A 23 25.48 23.00 2.35
CA LYS A 23 24.24 23.03 3.15
C LYS A 23 23.25 21.93 2.77
N ALA A 24 23.11 21.60 1.47
CA ALA A 24 22.20 20.56 1.02
C ALA A 24 22.65 19.16 1.48
N LYS A 25 23.95 18.86 1.36
CA LYS A 25 24.50 17.58 1.81
C LYS A 25 24.52 17.45 3.33
N PHE A 26 24.74 18.55 4.04
CA PHE A 26 24.65 18.57 5.50
C PHE A 26 23.23 18.34 6.01
N LEU A 27 22.22 18.95 5.36
CA LEU A 27 20.80 18.67 5.66
C LEU A 27 20.43 17.22 5.35
N GLU A 28 20.87 16.67 4.22
CA GLU A 28 20.65 15.26 3.85
C GLU A 28 21.24 14.32 4.91
N ASP A 29 22.44 14.64 5.43
CA ASP A 29 23.12 13.88 6.48
C ASP A 29 22.33 13.88 7.80
N ILE A 30 21.86 15.06 8.24
CA ILE A 30 21.00 15.20 9.42
C ILE A 30 19.68 14.46 9.23
N LEU A 31 19.02 14.63 8.08
CA LEU A 31 17.75 13.98 7.76
C LEU A 31 17.88 12.45 7.83
N MET A 32 18.92 11.89 7.22
CA MET A 32 19.13 10.44 7.24
C MET A 32 19.57 9.90 8.60
N HIS A 33 20.44 10.59 9.32
CA HIS A 33 21.12 10.02 10.48
C HIS A 33 20.56 10.46 11.82
N GLU A 34 19.93 11.62 11.90
CA GLU A 34 19.28 12.11 13.13
C GLU A 34 17.77 11.87 13.07
N LEU A 35 17.14 12.23 11.95
CA LEU A 35 15.68 12.13 11.80
C LEU A 35 15.22 10.78 11.22
N HIS A 36 16.14 9.93 10.76
CA HIS A 36 15.83 8.66 10.08
C HIS A 36 14.88 8.83 8.89
N VAL A 37 14.84 10.05 8.33
CA VAL A 37 14.09 10.40 7.14
C VAL A 37 15.03 10.16 5.96
N HIS A 38 14.82 9.06 5.27
CA HIS A 38 15.45 8.88 3.98
C HIS A 38 14.74 9.80 2.98
N GLU A 39 15.45 10.78 2.42
CA GLU A 39 15.07 11.43 1.16
C GLU A 39 15.16 10.44 -0.02
N THR A 40 14.73 9.19 0.18
CA THR A 40 14.38 8.31 -0.92
C THR A 40 13.34 9.05 -1.74
N LYS A 41 13.78 9.58 -2.90
CA LYS A 41 12.98 10.15 -3.99
C LYS A 41 11.50 10.12 -3.67
N LEU A 42 10.99 11.12 -2.95
CA LEU A 42 9.56 11.25 -2.72
C LEU A 42 8.95 11.39 -4.11
N GLU A 43 8.38 10.29 -4.63
CA GLU A 43 7.77 10.30 -5.94
C GLU A 43 6.70 11.38 -5.96
N ASN A 44 6.58 12.10 -7.09
CA ASN A 44 5.66 13.24 -7.19
C ASN A 44 4.28 12.85 -6.63
N PRO A 45 3.76 13.55 -5.61
CA PRO A 45 2.57 13.11 -4.88
C PRO A 45 1.33 13.02 -5.78
N ILE A 46 1.25 13.88 -6.80
CA ILE A 46 0.17 13.84 -7.79
C ILE A 46 0.29 12.59 -8.67
N LYS A 47 1.50 12.23 -9.10
CA LYS A 47 1.72 10.97 -9.83
C LYS A 47 1.35 9.77 -8.96
N MET A 48 1.78 9.74 -7.71
CA MET A 48 1.48 8.64 -6.80
C MET A 48 -0.01 8.50 -6.52
N GLY A 49 -0.69 9.62 -6.24
CA GLY A 49 -2.14 9.65 -6.08
C GLY A 49 -2.85 9.16 -7.34
N GLY A 50 -2.40 9.58 -8.52
CA GLY A 50 -2.94 9.12 -9.80
C GLY A 50 -2.77 7.62 -10.02
N VAL A 51 -1.58 7.06 -9.76
CA VAL A 51 -1.32 5.63 -9.89
C VAL A 51 -2.18 4.81 -8.94
N ILE A 52 -2.27 5.21 -7.66
CA ILE A 52 -3.08 4.51 -6.65
C ILE A 52 -4.57 4.60 -7.02
N GLY A 53 -5.05 5.79 -7.37
CA GLY A 53 -6.46 6.02 -7.73
C GLY A 53 -6.89 5.23 -8.96
N LEU A 54 -6.10 5.26 -10.04
CA LEU A 54 -6.38 4.49 -11.25
C LEU A 54 -6.33 2.98 -10.98
N SER A 55 -5.33 2.52 -10.20
CA SER A 55 -5.24 1.11 -9.83
C SER A 55 -6.45 0.64 -9.01
N PHE A 56 -6.93 1.48 -8.08
CA PHE A 56 -8.13 1.22 -7.31
C PHE A 56 -9.37 1.17 -8.20
N LEU A 57 -9.54 2.13 -9.12
CA LEU A 57 -10.68 2.18 -10.04
C LEU A 57 -10.73 0.92 -10.91
N VAL A 58 -9.61 0.55 -11.53
CA VAL A 58 -9.52 -0.66 -12.37
C VAL A 58 -9.81 -1.91 -11.54
N GLY A 59 -9.26 -2.01 -10.33
CA GLY A 59 -9.51 -3.14 -9.43
C GLY A 59 -10.97 -3.23 -8.99
N ALA A 60 -11.63 -2.11 -8.73
CA ALA A 60 -13.03 -2.05 -8.31
C ALA A 60 -14.00 -2.45 -9.43
N LEU A 61 -13.65 -2.21 -10.69
CA LEU A 61 -14.49 -2.60 -11.83
C LEU A 61 -14.69 -4.11 -11.93
N ILE A 62 -13.70 -4.92 -11.54
CA ILE A 62 -13.77 -6.39 -11.70
C ILE A 62 -14.94 -6.99 -10.91
N PRO A 63 -15.07 -6.77 -9.59
CA PRO A 63 -16.27 -7.12 -8.82
C PRO A 63 -17.59 -6.55 -9.33
N LEU A 64 -17.56 -5.38 -9.99
CA LEU A 64 -18.74 -4.69 -10.50
C LEU A 64 -19.18 -5.17 -11.88
N THR A 65 -18.30 -5.83 -12.64
CA THR A 65 -18.61 -6.31 -14.00
C THR A 65 -19.91 -7.12 -14.09
N PRO A 66 -20.27 -8.00 -13.12
CA PRO A 66 -21.49 -8.78 -13.25
C PRO A 66 -22.76 -7.93 -13.18
N PHE A 67 -22.74 -6.83 -12.42
CA PHE A 67 -23.87 -5.89 -12.35
C PHE A 67 -24.04 -5.05 -13.61
N ILE A 68 -22.98 -4.88 -14.40
CA ILE A 68 -23.02 -4.16 -15.67
C ILE A 68 -23.49 -5.07 -16.81
N LEU A 69 -23.05 -6.34 -16.79
CA LEU A 69 -23.22 -7.26 -17.91
C LEU A 69 -24.44 -8.19 -17.78
N LEU A 70 -24.86 -8.52 -16.56
CA LEU A 70 -25.95 -9.48 -16.35
C LEU A 70 -27.29 -8.76 -16.11
N PRO A 71 -28.37 -9.19 -16.80
CA PRO A 71 -29.65 -8.49 -16.76
C PRO A 71 -30.47 -8.77 -15.50
N THR A 72 -30.23 -9.90 -14.81
CA THR A 72 -31.03 -10.26 -13.62
C THR A 72 -30.27 -9.98 -12.34
N LYS A 73 -31.00 -9.50 -11.31
CA LYS A 73 -30.45 -9.22 -9.98
C LYS A 73 -29.78 -10.46 -9.38
N ASN A 74 -30.44 -11.61 -9.44
CA ASN A 74 -29.95 -12.84 -8.81
C ASN A 74 -28.67 -13.36 -9.50
N SER A 75 -28.62 -13.37 -10.83
CA SER A 75 -27.42 -13.79 -11.56
C SER A 75 -26.24 -12.85 -11.31
N SER A 76 -26.50 -11.54 -11.24
CA SER A 76 -25.47 -10.51 -10.98
C SER A 76 -24.86 -10.67 -9.60
N ILE A 77 -25.69 -10.83 -8.57
CA ILE A 77 -25.24 -11.03 -7.19
C ILE A 77 -24.42 -12.31 -7.07
N LEU A 78 -24.91 -13.43 -7.62
CA LEU A 78 -24.21 -14.70 -7.53
C LEU A 78 -22.84 -14.65 -8.23
N ALA A 79 -22.79 -14.09 -9.44
CA ALA A 79 -21.54 -13.94 -10.18
C ALA A 79 -20.56 -13.00 -9.45
N ALA A 80 -21.02 -11.87 -8.91
CA ALA A 80 -20.17 -10.97 -8.12
C ALA A 80 -19.66 -11.63 -6.83
N ALA A 81 -20.49 -12.41 -6.15
CA ALA A 81 -20.11 -13.15 -4.94
C ALA A 81 -19.03 -14.21 -5.20
N LEU A 82 -18.93 -14.74 -6.43
CA LEU A 82 -17.88 -15.69 -6.82
C LEU A 82 -16.62 -14.98 -7.35
N ILE A 83 -16.80 -13.96 -8.18
CA ILE A 83 -15.68 -13.24 -8.82
C ILE A 83 -14.89 -12.43 -7.80
N SER A 84 -15.55 -11.78 -6.84
CA SER A 84 -14.88 -10.87 -5.90
C SER A 84 -13.87 -11.58 -4.99
N PRO A 85 -14.20 -12.72 -4.34
CA PRO A 85 -13.23 -13.45 -3.52
C PRO A 85 -12.06 -14.00 -4.34
N LEU A 86 -12.32 -14.50 -5.55
CA LEU A 86 -11.28 -14.98 -6.46
C LEU A 86 -10.32 -13.86 -6.85
N PHE A 87 -10.86 -12.69 -7.17
CA PHE A 87 -10.07 -11.50 -7.49
C PHE A 87 -9.22 -11.04 -6.30
N LEU A 88 -9.82 -10.89 -5.11
CA LEU A 88 -9.11 -10.51 -3.89
C LEU A 88 -8.00 -11.49 -3.55
N PHE A 89 -8.27 -12.79 -3.64
CA PHE A 89 -7.25 -13.81 -3.43
C PHE A 89 -6.11 -13.69 -4.44
N GLY A 90 -6.42 -13.50 -5.73
CA GLY A 90 -5.43 -13.31 -6.78
C GLY A 90 -4.54 -12.08 -6.55
N VAL A 91 -5.12 -10.94 -6.21
CA VAL A 91 -4.37 -9.72 -5.85
C VAL A 91 -3.52 -9.94 -4.60
N GLY A 92 -4.05 -10.62 -3.59
CA GLY A 92 -3.32 -10.94 -2.38
C GLY A 92 -2.12 -11.87 -2.62
N VAL A 93 -2.27 -12.87 -3.50
CA VAL A 93 -1.18 -13.75 -3.94
C VAL A 93 -0.11 -12.95 -4.68
N TRP A 94 -0.53 -12.08 -5.60
CA TRP A 94 0.37 -11.21 -6.38
C TRP A 94 1.19 -10.31 -5.46
N ARG A 95 0.52 -9.60 -4.54
CA ARG A 95 1.16 -8.77 -3.50
C ARG A 95 2.13 -9.59 -2.67
N GLY A 96 1.76 -10.80 -2.26
CA GLY A 96 2.60 -11.69 -1.46
C GLY A 96 3.91 -12.05 -2.15
N ARG A 97 3.88 -12.28 -3.47
CA ARG A 97 5.08 -12.54 -4.28
C ARG A 97 6.01 -11.34 -4.35
N ILE A 98 5.47 -10.14 -4.54
CA ILE A 98 6.28 -8.90 -4.64
C ILE A 98 7.03 -8.63 -3.32
N VAL A 99 6.34 -8.80 -2.19
CA VAL A 99 6.90 -8.47 -0.86
C VAL A 99 7.71 -9.63 -0.25
N GLY A 100 7.94 -10.71 -0.99
CA GLY A 100 8.71 -11.87 -0.52
C GLY A 100 8.04 -12.67 0.62
N ARG A 101 6.71 -12.53 0.79
CA ARG A 101 5.93 -13.29 1.77
C ARG A 101 5.39 -14.59 1.17
N LYS A 102 4.95 -15.52 2.02
CA LYS A 102 4.25 -16.75 1.57
C LYS A 102 2.98 -16.37 0.80
N PHE A 103 3.01 -16.54 -0.52
CA PHE A 103 2.00 -16.01 -1.43
C PHE A 103 0.56 -16.50 -1.12
N TRP A 104 0.36 -17.78 -0.83
CA TRP A 104 -0.96 -18.31 -0.44
C TRP A 104 -1.49 -17.69 0.86
N ARG A 105 -0.62 -17.42 1.84
CA ARG A 105 -1.03 -16.76 3.10
C ARG A 105 -1.48 -15.32 2.86
N SER A 106 -0.71 -14.58 2.06
CA SER A 106 -1.07 -13.20 1.67
C SER A 106 -2.39 -13.14 0.87
N GLY A 107 -2.62 -14.13 -0.01
CA GLY A 107 -3.91 -14.32 -0.69
C GLY A 107 -5.06 -14.54 0.28
N LEU A 108 -4.88 -15.46 1.23
CA LEU A 108 -5.90 -15.80 2.22
C LEU A 108 -6.20 -14.63 3.17
N GLU A 109 -5.17 -13.91 3.63
CA GLU A 109 -5.32 -12.69 4.44
C GLU A 109 -6.19 -11.66 3.71
N THR A 110 -5.90 -11.40 2.44
CA THR A 110 -6.64 -10.40 1.64
C THR A 110 -8.09 -10.83 1.43
N LEU A 111 -8.32 -12.12 1.15
CA LEU A 111 -9.67 -12.67 1.01
C LEU A 111 -10.46 -12.55 2.32
N ILE A 112 -9.89 -12.93 3.45
CA ILE A 112 -10.56 -12.87 4.77
C ILE A 112 -10.95 -11.43 5.10
N ILE A 113 -10.03 -10.48 4.91
CA ILE A 113 -10.31 -9.06 5.16
C ILE A 113 -11.46 -8.57 4.27
N GLY A 114 -11.45 -8.91 2.98
CA GLY A 114 -12.51 -8.48 2.07
C GLY A 114 -13.87 -9.12 2.36
N VAL A 115 -13.90 -10.42 2.71
CA VAL A 115 -15.13 -11.11 3.12
C VAL A 115 -15.68 -10.53 4.42
N ALA A 116 -14.81 -10.28 5.41
CA ALA A 116 -15.20 -9.66 6.67
C ALA A 116 -15.76 -8.25 6.46
N ALA A 117 -15.09 -7.42 5.66
CA ALA A 117 -15.56 -6.08 5.31
C ALA A 117 -16.91 -6.13 4.58
N SER A 118 -17.07 -7.07 3.64
CA SER A 118 -18.34 -7.26 2.91
C SER A 118 -19.46 -7.71 3.83
N ALA A 119 -19.18 -8.60 4.79
CA ALA A 119 -20.15 -9.03 5.80
C ALA A 119 -20.58 -7.85 6.69
N VAL A 120 -19.62 -7.03 7.15
CA VAL A 120 -19.93 -5.82 7.92
C VAL A 120 -20.76 -4.83 7.11
N LEU A 121 -20.40 -4.58 5.84
CA LEU A 121 -21.18 -3.70 4.96
C LEU A 121 -22.57 -4.24 4.67
N TYR A 122 -22.72 -5.56 4.52
CA TYR A 122 -24.03 -6.20 4.38
C TYR A 122 -24.86 -6.00 5.64
N LEU A 123 -24.29 -6.23 6.83
CA LEU A 123 -24.98 -6.03 8.11
C LEU A 123 -25.40 -4.57 8.30
N ILE A 124 -24.49 -3.63 8.03
CA ILE A 124 -24.77 -2.20 8.05
C ILE A 124 -25.88 -1.87 7.05
N GLY A 125 -25.80 -2.41 5.84
CA GLY A 125 -26.84 -2.26 4.82
C GLY A 125 -28.18 -2.77 5.32
N THR A 126 -28.25 -3.96 5.90
CA THR A 126 -29.50 -4.50 6.45
C THR A 126 -30.01 -3.75 7.68
N ALA A 127 -29.12 -3.16 8.48
CA ALA A 127 -29.48 -2.42 9.69
C ALA A 127 -29.88 -0.96 9.39
N LEU A 128 -29.26 -0.34 8.39
CA LEU A 128 -29.54 1.01 7.92
C LEU A 128 -30.61 1.04 6.82
N VAL A 129 -30.87 -0.07 6.14
CA VAL A 129 -32.09 -0.20 5.32
C VAL A 129 -33.27 -0.21 6.29
N PHE A 130 -33.73 1.03 6.51
CA PHE A 130 -35.10 1.45 6.70
C PHE A 130 -36.10 0.40 6.19
N VAL A 131 -37.08 0.07 7.03
CA VAL A 131 -38.30 -0.73 6.73
C VAL A 131 -38.70 -0.70 5.26
#